data_AF-A0A9X4BJ45-F1
#
_entry.id   AF-A0A9X4BJ45-F1
#
_cell.length_a   1.000
_cell.length_b   1.000
_cell.length_c   1.000
_cell.angle_alpha   90.00
_cell.angle_beta   90.00
_cell.angle_gamma   90.00
#
_symmetry.space_group_name_H-M   'P 1'
#
loop_
_entity.id
_entity.type
_entity.pdbx_description
1 polymer ?
#
loop_
_entity_poly.entity_id
_entity_poly.type
_entity_poly.pdbx_seq_one_letter_code
_entity_poly.pdbx_strand_id
1 'polypeptide(L)'
;MNSRRLKTIRQLADLREREQARRYAAEQRVAEAQARRLDDIERYIAEYEGARLGTLAPALLANHLAFVAQLGEAREQQRRQVANAALACEAERGRLVEARRGAAVYERLSDTLAARERAEAESRAQGELDEHGQHPRTPTDQRR
;
A
#
# COMPACT_ATOMS: atom_id res chain seq x y z
N MET A 1 4.11 -28.65 9.11
CA MET A 1 3.36 -27.41 8.83
C MET A 1 2.52 -27.69 7.59
N ASN A 2 1.19 -27.56 7.68
CA ASN A 2 0.29 -28.11 6.64
C ASN A 2 -0.02 -27.05 5.57
N SER A 3 -0.01 -27.43 4.29
CA SER A 3 -0.27 -26.55 3.13
C SER A 3 -1.55 -25.71 3.26
N ARG A 4 -2.62 -26.29 3.84
CA ARG A 4 -3.87 -25.56 4.15
C ARG A 4 -3.66 -24.38 5.11
N ARG A 5 -2.85 -24.53 6.15
CA ARG A 5 -2.58 -23.45 7.13
C ARG A 5 -1.77 -22.32 6.49
N LEU A 6 -0.78 -22.67 5.67
CA LEU A 6 0.03 -21.67 4.98
C LEU A 6 -0.81 -20.86 3.98
N LYS A 7 -1.71 -21.51 3.23
CA LYS A 7 -2.66 -20.81 2.35
C LYS A 7 -3.51 -19.79 3.09
N THR A 8 -4.00 -20.14 4.29
CA THR A 8 -4.76 -19.21 5.15
C THR A 8 -3.89 -18.05 5.64
N ILE A 9 -2.65 -18.30 6.05
CA ILE A 9 -1.73 -17.23 6.47
C ILE A 9 -1.41 -16.28 5.31
N ARG A 10 -1.19 -16.81 4.10
CA ARG A 10 -1.01 -16.01 2.89
C ARG A 10 -2.23 -15.12 2.61
N GLN A 11 -3.43 -15.70 2.64
CA GLN A 11 -4.67 -14.93 2.46
C GLN A 11 -4.80 -13.80 3.50
N LEU A 12 -4.44 -14.06 4.76
CA LEU A 12 -4.46 -13.03 5.80
C LEU A 12 -3.41 -11.93 5.55
N ALA A 13 -2.23 -12.29 5.06
CA ALA A 13 -1.19 -11.33 4.69
C ALA A 13 -1.63 -10.45 3.50
N ASP A 14 -2.22 -11.04 2.47
CA ASP A 14 -2.77 -10.30 1.31
C ASP A 14 -3.87 -9.31 1.74
N LEU A 15 -4.76 -9.74 2.64
CA LEU A 15 -5.81 -8.87 3.18
C LEU A 15 -5.23 -7.68 3.95
N ARG A 16 -4.21 -7.92 4.78
CA ARG A 16 -3.49 -6.87 5.51
C ARG A 16 -2.79 -5.89 4.57
N GLU A 17 -2.13 -6.39 3.53
CA GLU A 17 -1.51 -5.54 2.52
C GLU A 17 -2.54 -4.65 1.83
N ARG A 18 -3.67 -5.22 1.40
CA ARG A 18 -4.76 -4.46 0.74
C ARG A 18 -5.37 -3.42 1.66
N GLU A 19 -5.59 -3.76 2.92
CA GLU A 19 -6.07 -2.80 3.92
C GLU A 19 -5.08 -1.64 4.09
N GLN A 20 -3.80 -1.96 4.21
CA GLN A 20 -2.75 -0.98 4.38
C GLN A 20 -2.56 -0.09 3.14
N ALA A 21 -2.74 -0.64 1.94
CA ALA A 21 -2.74 0.11 0.70
C ALA A 21 -3.92 1.10 0.63
N ARG A 22 -5.11 0.69 1.11
CA ARG A 22 -6.28 1.59 1.20
C ARG A 22 -6.04 2.74 2.18
N ARG A 23 -5.43 2.46 3.34
CA ARG A 23 -5.07 3.48 4.34
C ARG A 23 -4.06 4.47 3.78
N TYR A 24 -2.98 3.97 3.16
CA TYR A 24 -1.99 4.82 2.49
C TYR A 24 -2.64 5.71 1.41
N ALA A 25 -3.49 5.14 0.55
CA ALA A 25 -4.20 5.91 -0.47
C ALA A 25 -5.19 6.94 0.10
N ALA A 26 -5.71 6.73 1.31
CA ALA A 26 -6.55 7.72 2.00
C ALA A 26 -5.70 8.87 2.53
N GLU A 27 -4.60 8.59 3.23
CA GLU A 27 -3.67 9.61 3.73
C GLU A 27 -3.03 10.41 2.61
N GLN A 28 -2.69 9.77 1.49
CA GLN A 28 -2.17 10.46 0.32
C GLN A 28 -3.19 11.49 -0.22
N ARG A 29 -4.47 11.13 -0.31
CA ARG A 29 -5.52 12.07 -0.73
C ARG A 29 -5.68 13.23 0.24
N VAL A 30 -5.55 12.99 1.54
CA VAL A 30 -5.56 14.06 2.55
C VAL A 30 -4.35 14.98 2.37
N ALA A 31 -3.15 14.45 2.22
CA ALA A 31 -1.93 15.24 2.00
C ALA A 31 -2.02 16.09 0.73
N GLU A 32 -2.51 15.52 -0.37
CA GLU A 32 -2.74 16.24 -1.63
C GLU A 32 -3.77 17.37 -1.47
N ALA A 33 -4.87 17.12 -0.75
CA ALA A 33 -5.88 18.14 -0.50
C ALA A 33 -5.34 19.29 0.36
N GLN A 34 -4.56 18.98 1.40
CA GLN A 34 -3.95 20.00 2.25
C GLN A 34 -2.91 20.83 1.50
N ALA A 35 -2.13 20.19 0.62
CA ALA A 35 -1.15 20.89 -0.23
C ALA A 35 -1.83 21.82 -1.23
N ARG A 36 -2.91 21.38 -1.89
CA ARG A 36 -3.71 22.25 -2.78
C ARG A 36 -4.28 23.46 -2.05
N ARG A 37 -4.86 23.24 -0.87
CA ARG A 37 -5.38 24.33 -0.05
C ARG A 37 -4.29 25.33 0.36
N LEU A 38 -3.06 24.87 0.61
CA LEU A 38 -1.93 25.77 0.88
C LEU A 38 -1.59 26.61 -0.35
N ASP A 39 -1.50 26.00 -1.53
CA ASP A 39 -1.25 26.69 -2.80
C ASP A 39 -2.32 27.76 -3.07
N ASP A 40 -3.59 27.43 -2.82
CA ASP A 40 -4.71 28.37 -2.97
C ASP A 40 -4.56 29.59 -2.02
N ILE A 41 -4.17 29.36 -0.76
CA ILE A 41 -3.94 30.45 0.21
C ILE A 41 -2.74 31.30 -0.19
N GLU A 42 -1.63 30.68 -0.60
CA GLU A 42 -0.42 31.39 -1.01
C GLU A 42 -0.67 32.25 -2.27
N ARG A 43 -1.42 31.71 -3.23
CA ARG A 43 -1.86 32.43 -4.42
C ARG A 43 -2.77 33.60 -4.06
N TYR A 44 -3.76 33.37 -3.20
CA TYR A 44 -4.65 34.43 -2.74
C TYR A 44 -3.89 35.57 -2.05
N ILE A 45 -2.92 35.24 -1.20
CA ILE A 45 -2.05 36.24 -0.55
C ILE A 45 -1.27 37.04 -1.60
N ALA A 46 -0.64 36.37 -2.56
CA ALA A 46 0.14 37.02 -3.61
C ALA A 46 -0.71 37.96 -4.48
N GLU A 47 -1.93 37.54 -4.83
CA GLU A 47 -2.90 38.35 -5.56
C GLU A 47 -3.38 39.55 -4.73
N TYR A 48 -3.61 39.34 -3.43
CA TYR A 48 -4.06 40.37 -2.50
C TYR A 48 -2.99 41.45 -2.25
N GLU A 49 -1.72 41.06 -2.11
CA GLU A 49 -0.58 41.98 -1.97
C GLU A 49 -0.24 42.70 -3.29
N GLY A 50 -0.44 42.05 -4.44
CA GLY A 50 -0.20 42.62 -5.77
C GLY A 50 -1.28 43.63 -6.21
N ALA A 51 -2.46 43.60 -5.59
CA ALA A 51 -3.51 44.58 -5.84
C ALA A 51 -3.07 45.96 -5.33
N ARG A 52 -2.79 46.90 -6.25
CA ARG A 52 -2.38 48.27 -5.90
C ARG A 52 -3.42 48.93 -4.99
N LEU A 53 -3.05 49.11 -3.74
CA LEU A 53 -3.76 49.96 -2.79
C LEU A 53 -3.41 51.40 -3.17
N GLY A 54 -4.39 52.14 -3.72
CA GLY A 54 -4.25 53.58 -3.96
C GLY A 54 -4.06 54.36 -2.65
N THR A 55 -4.28 55.68 -2.66
CA THR A 55 -4.33 56.48 -1.42
C THR A 55 -5.48 56.02 -0.53
N LEU A 56 -5.21 55.08 0.37
CA LEU A 56 -6.16 54.57 1.35
C LEU A 56 -6.31 55.55 2.51
N ALA A 57 -7.54 55.71 2.99
CA ALA A 57 -7.79 56.37 4.27
C ALA A 57 -7.09 55.59 5.42
N PRO A 58 -6.61 56.26 6.49
CA PRO A 58 -5.87 55.61 7.57
C PRO A 58 -6.58 54.40 8.22
N ALA A 59 -7.90 54.44 8.34
CA ALA A 59 -8.70 53.32 8.87
C ALA A 59 -8.69 52.09 7.94
N LEU A 60 -8.68 52.31 6.61
CA LEU A 60 -8.58 51.23 5.63
C LEU A 60 -7.19 50.60 5.62
N LEU A 61 -6.14 51.40 5.89
CA LEU A 61 -4.79 50.89 6.05
C LEU A 61 -4.66 49.98 7.29
N ALA A 62 -5.24 50.37 8.43
CA ALA A 62 -5.24 49.55 9.64
C ALA A 62 -5.97 48.20 9.43
N ASN A 63 -7.15 48.23 8.78
CA ASN A 63 -7.90 47.02 8.46
C ASN A 63 -7.12 46.10 7.50
N HIS A 64 -6.45 46.67 6.50
CA HIS A 64 -5.62 45.91 5.57
C HIS A 64 -4.48 45.19 6.30
N LEU A 65 -3.74 45.89 7.17
CA LEU A 65 -2.65 45.28 7.95
C LEU A 65 -3.14 44.15 8.86
N ALA A 66 -4.30 44.33 9.51
CA ALA A 66 -4.91 43.29 10.35
C ALA A 66 -5.29 42.04 9.54
N PHE A 67 -5.85 42.23 8.34
CA PHE A 67 -6.22 41.12 7.47
C PHE A 67 -5.00 40.37 6.93
N VAL A 68 -3.93 41.08 6.53
CA VAL A 68 -2.66 40.46 6.12
C VAL A 68 -2.06 39.62 7.25
N ALA A 69 -2.10 40.12 8.49
CA ALA A 69 -1.64 39.35 9.65
C ALA A 69 -2.45 38.06 9.83
N GLN A 70 -3.78 38.13 9.74
CA GLN A 70 -4.66 36.96 9.82
C GLN A 70 -4.40 35.94 8.69
N LEU A 71 -4.13 36.42 7.47
CA LEU A 71 -3.74 35.55 6.35
C LEU A 71 -2.39 34.86 6.60
N GLY A 72 -1.43 35.57 7.20
CA GLY A 72 -0.15 34.99 7.61
C GLY A 72 -0.32 33.87 8.63
N GLU A 73 -1.16 34.07 9.64
CA GLU A 73 -1.50 33.04 10.64
C GLU A 73 -2.19 31.83 9.99
N ALA A 74 -3.17 32.06 9.12
CA ALA A 74 -3.86 31.00 8.38
C ALA A 74 -2.91 30.19 7.50
N ARG A 75 -1.99 30.86 6.79
CA ARG A 75 -0.94 30.21 6.00
C ARG A 75 -0.08 29.31 6.86
N GLU A 76 0.41 29.80 8.00
CA GLU A 76 1.28 28.98 8.86
C GLU A 76 0.53 27.81 9.51
N GLN A 77 -0.73 28.00 9.88
CA GLN A 77 -1.59 26.89 10.33
C GLN A 77 -1.75 25.85 9.21
N GLN A 78 -1.94 26.27 7.97
CA GLN A 78 -2.07 25.38 6.82
C GLN A 78 -0.76 24.63 6.53
N ARG A 79 0.40 25.30 6.61
CA ARG A 79 1.71 24.66 6.45
C ARG A 79 1.94 23.56 7.48
N ARG A 80 1.56 23.78 8.73
CA ARG A 80 1.61 22.74 9.78
C ARG A 80 0.69 21.56 9.45
N GLN A 81 -0.49 21.81 8.91
CA GLN A 81 -1.39 20.73 8.47
C GLN A 81 -0.79 19.91 7.32
N VAL A 82 -0.17 20.56 6.33
CA VAL A 82 0.55 19.88 5.24
C VAL A 82 1.68 19.02 5.79
N ALA A 83 2.51 19.56 6.69
CA ALA A 83 3.59 18.82 7.31
C ALA A 83 3.08 17.59 8.08
N ASN A 84 2.02 17.73 8.87
CA ASN A 84 1.42 16.64 9.61
C ASN A 84 0.83 15.56 8.68
N ALA A 85 0.15 15.96 7.60
CA ALA A 85 -0.39 15.04 6.62
C ALA A 85 0.72 14.29 5.87
N ALA A 86 1.84 14.95 5.56
CA ALA A 86 3.01 14.31 4.96
C ALA A 86 3.63 13.26 5.89
N LEU A 87 3.76 13.56 7.19
CA LEU A 87 4.24 12.60 8.19
C LEU A 87 3.31 11.39 8.33
N ALA A 88 1.99 11.61 8.34
CA ALA A 88 1.00 10.53 8.36
C ALA A 88 1.09 9.64 7.12
N CYS A 89 1.23 10.26 5.93
CA CYS A 89 1.40 9.55 4.66
C CYS A 89 2.66 8.68 4.66
N GLU A 90 3.80 9.20 5.11
CA GLU A 90 5.04 8.42 5.22
C GLU A 90 4.94 7.28 6.24
N ALA A 91 4.23 7.50 7.36
CA ALA A 91 3.99 6.43 8.33
C ALA A 91 3.15 5.29 7.73
N GLU A 92 2.07 5.61 6.99
CA GLU A 92 1.27 4.59 6.31
C GLU A 92 2.03 3.92 5.15
N ARG A 93 2.90 4.65 4.46
CA ARG A 93 3.81 4.11 3.44
C ARG A 93 4.75 3.08 4.04
N GLY A 94 5.40 3.39 5.17
CA GLY A 94 6.25 2.45 5.90
C GLY A 94 5.51 1.17 6.28
N ARG A 95 4.31 1.31 6.85
CA ARG A 95 3.44 0.16 7.17
C ARG A 95 3.07 -0.67 5.93
N LEU A 96 2.81 -0.03 4.78
CA LEU A 96 2.53 -0.72 3.53
C LEU A 96 3.73 -1.52 3.02
N VAL A 97 4.93 -0.96 3.10
CA VAL A 97 6.17 -1.66 2.72
C VAL A 97 6.35 -2.92 3.56
N GLU A 98 6.16 -2.84 4.88
CA GLU A 98 6.27 -4.01 5.76
C GLU A 98 5.20 -5.07 5.48
N ALA A 99 3.95 -4.64 5.25
CA ALA A 99 2.87 -5.57 4.87
C ALA A 99 3.17 -6.29 3.55
N ARG A 100 3.67 -5.57 2.54
CA ARG A 100 4.11 -6.12 1.25
C ARG A 100 5.24 -7.13 1.40
N ARG A 101 6.25 -6.80 2.21
CA ARG A 101 7.36 -7.73 2.51
C ARG A 101 6.84 -9.02 3.15
N GLY A 102 5.95 -8.90 4.13
CA GLY A 102 5.31 -10.04 4.77
C GLY A 102 4.53 -10.92 3.79
N ALA A 103 3.68 -10.33 2.95
CA ALA A 103 2.93 -11.05 1.93
C ALA A 103 3.84 -11.81 0.95
N ALA A 104 4.89 -11.14 0.43
CA ALA A 104 5.85 -11.75 -0.48
C ALA A 104 6.62 -12.94 0.14
N VAL A 105 6.91 -12.90 1.45
CA VAL A 105 7.53 -14.04 2.15
C VAL A 105 6.59 -15.24 2.17
N TYR A 106 5.31 -15.04 2.51
CA TYR A 106 4.33 -16.13 2.54
C TYR A 106 4.01 -16.67 1.15
N GLU A 107 4.03 -15.83 0.12
CA GLU A 107 3.91 -16.25 -1.27
C GLU A 107 5.05 -17.20 -1.66
N ARG A 108 6.32 -16.78 -1.48
CA ARG A 108 7.48 -17.63 -1.77
C ARG A 108 7.47 -18.95 -1.00
N LEU A 109 7.08 -18.92 0.27
CA LEU A 109 6.97 -20.13 1.08
C LEU A 109 5.87 -21.06 0.54
N SER A 110 4.74 -20.50 0.12
CA SER A 110 3.63 -21.25 -0.48
C SER A 110 4.06 -21.91 -1.79
N ASP A 111 4.79 -21.20 -2.63
CA ASP A 111 5.27 -21.72 -3.92
C ASP A 111 6.29 -22.84 -3.72
N THR A 112 7.19 -22.68 -2.74
CA THR A 112 8.19 -23.69 -2.39
C THR A 112 7.52 -24.97 -1.89
N LEU A 113 6.52 -24.86 -1.01
CA LEU A 113 5.78 -26.03 -0.54
C LEU A 113 4.97 -26.69 -1.67
N ALA A 114 4.30 -25.91 -2.52
CA ALA A 114 3.55 -26.44 -3.64
C ALA A 114 4.45 -27.13 -4.68
N ALA A 115 5.67 -26.65 -4.89
CA ALA A 115 6.67 -27.32 -5.73
C ALA A 115 7.10 -28.67 -5.11
N ARG A 116 7.36 -28.70 -3.79
CA ARG A 116 7.72 -29.93 -3.09
C ARG A 116 6.60 -30.96 -3.12
N GLU A 117 5.35 -30.56 -2.88
CA GLU A 117 4.19 -31.46 -2.91
C GLU A 117 3.99 -32.07 -4.31
N ARG A 118 4.24 -31.30 -5.38
CA ARG A 118 4.21 -31.81 -6.76
C ARG A 118 5.29 -32.84 -7.01
N ALA A 119 6.55 -32.56 -6.63
CA ALA A 119 7.65 -33.49 -6.79
C ALA A 119 7.43 -34.81 -6.02
N GLU A 120 6.90 -34.74 -4.79
CA GLU A 120 6.55 -35.93 -3.99
C GLU A 120 5.36 -36.71 -4.59
N ALA A 121 4.42 -36.04 -5.25
CA ALA A 121 3.33 -36.70 -5.97
C ALA A 121 3.82 -37.39 -7.25
N GLU A 122 4.68 -36.72 -8.03
CA GLU A 122 5.30 -37.27 -9.25
C GLU A 122 6.17 -38.48 -8.94
N SER A 123 7.00 -38.41 -7.88
CA SER A 123 7.83 -39.54 -7.46
C SER A 123 7.00 -40.76 -7.02
N ARG A 124 5.86 -40.53 -6.34
CA ARG A 124 4.95 -41.62 -5.96
C ARG A 124 4.27 -42.25 -7.18
N ALA A 125 3.76 -41.42 -8.08
CA ALA A 125 3.14 -41.91 -9.32
C ALA A 125 4.13 -42.71 -10.18
N GLN A 126 5.40 -42.28 -10.25
CA GLN A 126 6.44 -43.02 -10.94
C GLN A 126 6.75 -44.36 -10.26
N GLY A 127 6.84 -44.39 -8.92
CA GLY A 127 7.03 -45.64 -8.18
C GLY A 127 5.90 -46.65 -8.39
N GLU A 128 4.65 -46.19 -8.41
CA GLU A 128 3.48 -47.04 -8.71
C GLU A 128 3.55 -47.62 -10.14
N LEU A 129 3.97 -46.81 -11.13
CA LEU A 129 4.16 -47.28 -12.51
C LEU A 129 5.28 -48.32 -12.62
N ASP A 130 6.39 -48.11 -11.92
CA ASP A 130 7.52 -49.04 -11.90
C ASP A 130 7.15 -50.38 -11.21
N GLU A 131 6.40 -50.35 -10.11
CA GLU A 131 5.89 -51.55 -9.42
C GLU A 131 4.94 -52.35 -10.32
N HIS A 132 4.01 -51.69 -11.01
CA HIS A 132 3.14 -52.34 -11.99
C HIS A 132 3.90 -52.87 -13.22
N GLY A 133 5.00 -52.24 -13.63
CA GLY A 133 5.88 -52.71 -14.70
C GLY A 133 6.75 -53.91 -14.33
N GLN A 134 7.10 -54.06 -13.05
CA GLN A 134 7.92 -55.16 -12.52
C GLN A 134 7.15 -56.45 -12.20
N HIS A 135 5.82 -56.44 -12.31
CA HIS A 135 5.00 -57.64 -12.34
C HIS A 135 4.81 -58.12 -13.79
N PRO A 136 5.73 -58.92 -14.38
CA PRO A 136 5.50 -59.50 -15.68
C PRO A 136 4.22 -60.34 -15.60
N ARG A 137 3.28 -60.08 -16.52
CA ARG A 137 2.15 -60.99 -16.75
C ARG A 137 2.73 -62.38 -16.94
N THR A 138 2.51 -63.26 -15.98
CA THR A 138 2.81 -64.68 -16.14
C THR A 138 2.01 -65.13 -17.36
N PRO A 139 2.65 -65.70 -18.40
CA PRO A 139 1.91 -66.20 -19.54
C PRO A 139 1.04 -67.34 -19.01
N THR A 140 -0.28 -67.14 -19.12
CA THR A 140 -1.27 -68.18 -18.89
C THR A 140 -0.89 -69.38 -19.75
N ASP A 141 -0.61 -70.49 -19.08
CA ASP A 141 -0.27 -71.77 -19.67
C ASP A 141 -1.46 -72.27 -20.51
N GLN A 142 -1.46 -71.93 -21.80
CA GLN A 142 -2.28 -72.61 -22.80
C GLN A 142 -1.54 -73.87 -23.24
N ARG A 143 -1.72 -74.96 -22.50
CA ARG A 143 -1.44 -76.31 -23.00
C ARG A 143 -2.59 -77.26 -22.70
N ARG A 144 -3.29 -77.56 -23.80
CA ARG A 144 -3.93 -78.83 -24.20
C ARG A 144 -4.98 -79.47 -23.28
#